data_AF-A0AAV7JF48-F1
#
_entry.id   AF-A0AAV7JF48-F1
#
_cell.length_a   1.000
_cell.length_b   1.000
_cell.length_c   1.000
_cell.angle_alpha   90.00
_cell.angle_beta   90.00
_cell.angle_gamma   90.00
#
_symmetry.space_group_name_H-M   'P 1'
#
loop_
_entity.id
_entity.type
_entity.pdbx_description
1 polymer ?
#
loop_
_entity_poly.entity_id
_entity_poly.type
_entity_poly.pdbx_seq_one_letter_code
_entity_poly.pdbx_strand_id
1 'polypeptide(L)'
;MSRVIYVHCFAYRLNLVVVDISRGVGRISDMFGMLQLLHNFLSSSVVHVRYLVAQKFFQPNSRTREIPSLSYTRWICRQEATEVVLCTLPAITSAIDEFAEEVGNRGNNARILLSQITSCFVTQWL
;
A
#
# COMPACT_ATOMS: atom_id res chain seq x y z
N MET A 1 26.18 -7.13 -39.83
CA MET A 1 25.18 -7.07 -38.74
C MET A 1 25.80 -7.54 -37.45
N SER A 2 26.14 -6.63 -36.55
CA SER A 2 26.63 -6.94 -35.20
C SER A 2 25.47 -7.51 -34.36
N ARG A 3 25.64 -8.72 -33.81
CA ARG A 3 24.70 -9.31 -32.85
C ARG A 3 24.97 -8.69 -31.47
N VAL A 4 23.92 -8.14 -30.86
CA VAL A 4 23.98 -7.65 -29.47
C VAL A 4 23.61 -8.81 -28.55
N ILE A 5 24.42 -9.07 -27.53
CA ILE A 5 24.15 -10.08 -26.50
C ILE A 5 23.35 -9.41 -25.40
N TYR A 6 22.15 -9.94 -25.13
CA TYR A 6 21.30 -9.46 -24.03
C TYR A 6 21.55 -10.33 -22.79
N VAL A 7 22.09 -9.73 -21.71
CA VAL A 7 22.29 -10.40 -20.42
C VAL A 7 21.39 -9.75 -19.38
N HIS A 8 20.50 -10.54 -18.78
CA HIS A 8 19.65 -10.07 -17.69
C HIS A 8 20.47 -9.89 -16.41
N CYS A 9 20.29 -8.77 -15.71
CA CYS A 9 20.90 -8.57 -14.39
C CYS A 9 20.28 -9.52 -13.35
N PHE A 10 21.07 -9.90 -12.34
CA PHE A 10 20.60 -10.76 -11.25
C PHE A 10 19.40 -10.16 -10.50
N ALA A 11 19.37 -8.84 -10.32
CA ALA A 11 18.25 -8.13 -9.71
C ALA A 11 16.94 -8.33 -10.48
N TYR A 12 16.98 -8.28 -11.82
CA TYR A 12 15.80 -8.53 -12.65
C TYR A 12 15.32 -9.98 -12.54
N ARG A 13 16.25 -10.95 -12.56
CA ARG A 13 15.91 -12.37 -12.40
C ARG A 13 15.29 -12.68 -11.05
N LEU A 14 15.87 -12.14 -9.97
CA LEU A 14 15.31 -12.27 -8.62
C LEU A 14 13.91 -11.67 -8.55
N ASN A 15 13.72 -10.47 -9.09
CA ASN A 15 12.42 -9.82 -9.14
C ASN A 15 11.37 -10.69 -9.85
N LEU A 16 11.69 -11.33 -10.97
CA LEU A 16 10.77 -12.25 -11.64
C LEU A 16 10.36 -13.43 -10.74
N VAL A 17 11.33 -14.07 -10.07
CA VAL A 17 11.06 -15.21 -9.18
C VAL A 17 10.16 -14.80 -8.02
N VAL A 18 10.48 -13.70 -7.36
CA VAL A 18 9.70 -13.25 -6.18
C VAL A 18 8.29 -12.83 -6.59
N VAL A 19 8.16 -12.11 -7.71
CA VAL A 19 6.85 -11.74 -8.25
C VAL A 19 6.04 -12.98 -8.61
N ASP A 20 6.64 -13.99 -9.24
CA ASP A 20 5.97 -15.23 -9.60
C ASP A 20 5.47 -16.01 -8.36
N ILE A 21 6.34 -16.22 -7.37
CA ILE A 21 5.98 -16.86 -6.10
C ILE A 21 4.84 -16.10 -5.41
N SER A 22 4.93 -14.76 -5.37
CA SER A 22 3.92 -13.93 -4.71
C SER A 22 2.54 -14.01 -5.39
N ARG A 23 2.48 -14.25 -6.71
CA ARG A 23 1.23 -14.48 -7.43
C ARG A 23 0.65 -15.87 -7.18
N GLY A 24 1.52 -16.86 -6.92
CA GLY A 24 1.10 -18.21 -6.55
C GLY A 24 0.42 -18.30 -5.18
N VAL A 25 0.61 -17.30 -4.32
CA VAL A 25 0.00 -17.24 -2.98
C VAL A 25 -1.14 -16.21 -2.97
N GLY A 26 -2.38 -16.69 -3.01
CA GLY A 26 -3.58 -15.82 -3.08
C GLY A 26 -3.59 -14.71 -2.03
N ARG A 27 -3.27 -15.04 -0.78
CA ARG A 27 -3.20 -14.08 0.33
C ARG A 27 -2.23 -12.92 0.09
N ILE A 28 -1.08 -13.19 -0.54
CA ILE A 28 -0.09 -12.15 -0.86
C ILE A 28 -0.59 -11.27 -2.00
N SER A 29 -1.22 -11.90 -3.01
CA SER A 29 -1.87 -11.17 -4.10
C SER A 29 -2.97 -10.23 -3.59
N ASP A 30 -3.83 -10.71 -2.69
CA ASP A 30 -4.91 -9.93 -2.09
C ASP A 30 -4.37 -8.75 -1.26
N MET A 31 -3.33 -9.00 -0.45
CA MET A 31 -2.63 -7.95 0.29
C MET A 31 -2.11 -6.85 -0.63
N PHE A 32 -1.48 -7.21 -1.76
CA PHE A 32 -1.02 -6.23 -2.73
C PHE A 32 -2.15 -5.47 -3.42
N GLY A 33 -3.27 -6.13 -3.70
CA GLY A 33 -4.48 -5.44 -4.18
C GLY A 33 -4.94 -4.38 -3.19
N MET A 34 -4.99 -4.71 -1.90
CA MET A 34 -5.35 -3.79 -0.83
C MET A 34 -4.36 -2.63 -0.68
N LEU A 35 -3.04 -2.88 -0.77
CA LEU A 35 -2.04 -1.80 -0.78
C LEU A 35 -2.25 -0.81 -1.94
N GLN A 36 -2.63 -1.30 -3.13
CA GLN A 36 -2.94 -0.43 -4.26
C GLN A 36 -4.23 0.38 -4.05
N LEU A 37 -5.26 -0.24 -3.46
CA LEU A 37 -6.50 0.46 -3.13
C LEU A 37 -6.26 1.56 -2.08
N LEU A 38 -5.42 1.28 -1.07
CA LEU A 38 -4.97 2.25 -0.08
C LEU A 38 -4.25 3.43 -0.72
N HIS A 39 -3.27 3.16 -1.59
CA HIS A 39 -2.59 4.20 -2.36
C HIS A 39 -3.61 5.09 -3.09
N ASN A 40 -4.51 4.48 -3.88
CA ASN A 40 -5.49 5.23 -4.66
C ASN A 40 -6.41 6.10 -3.79
N PHE A 41 -6.85 5.59 -2.63
CA PHE A 41 -7.75 6.30 -1.73
C PHE A 41 -7.03 7.48 -1.03
N LEU A 42 -5.85 7.21 -0.45
CA LEU A 42 -5.07 8.18 0.32
C LEU A 42 -4.36 9.22 -0.56
N SER A 43 -4.17 8.94 -1.86
CA SER A 43 -3.64 9.93 -2.81
C SER A 43 -4.72 10.88 -3.35
N SER A 44 -5.99 10.71 -3.00
CA SER A 44 -7.03 11.69 -3.36
C SER A 44 -6.85 12.98 -2.57
N SER A 45 -7.06 14.14 -3.21
CA SER A 45 -6.61 15.46 -2.68
C SER A 45 -7.03 15.74 -1.24
N VAL A 46 -8.30 15.54 -0.90
CA VAL A 46 -8.83 15.83 0.45
C VAL A 46 -8.35 14.79 1.48
N VAL A 47 -8.39 13.51 1.11
CA VAL A 47 -7.96 12.42 1.99
C VAL A 47 -6.45 12.49 2.24
N HIS A 48 -5.68 12.86 1.23
CA HIS A 48 -4.23 13.00 1.31
C HIS A 48 -3.83 14.03 2.37
N VAL A 49 -4.47 15.20 2.37
CA VAL A 49 -4.21 16.24 3.38
C VAL A 49 -4.51 15.71 4.78
N ARG A 50 -5.64 15.03 4.97
CA ARG A 50 -5.99 14.42 6.27
C ARG A 50 -5.00 13.36 6.71
N TYR A 51 -4.55 12.53 5.78
CA TYR A 51 -3.53 11.53 6.04
C TYR A 51 -2.19 12.15 6.48
N LEU A 52 -1.74 13.22 5.84
CA LEU A 52 -0.51 13.92 6.26
C LEU A 52 -0.65 14.56 7.65
N VAL A 53 -1.82 15.15 7.95
CA VAL A 53 -2.13 15.70 9.28
C VAL A 53 -2.13 14.60 10.34
N ALA A 54 -2.80 13.47 10.08
CA ALA A 54 -2.83 12.33 10.97
C ALA A 54 -1.42 11.76 11.21
N GLN A 55 -0.58 11.68 10.19
CA GLN A 55 0.82 11.27 10.35
C GLN A 55 1.60 12.19 11.29
N LYS A 56 1.40 13.51 11.19
CA LYS A 56 2.04 14.47 12.10
C LYS A 56 1.46 14.43 13.51
N PHE A 57 0.21 14.05 13.66
CA PHE A 57 -0.39 13.81 14.97
C PHE A 57 0.23 12.60 15.67
N PHE A 58 0.32 11.44 14.99
CA PHE A 58 0.87 10.22 15.58
C PHE A 58 2.40 10.18 15.64
N GLN A 59 3.08 10.84 14.70
CA GLN A 59 4.54 10.82 14.54
C GLN A 59 5.07 12.23 14.23
N PRO A 60 5.01 13.18 15.19
CA PRO A 60 5.32 14.59 14.94
C PRO A 60 6.76 14.82 14.44
N ASN A 61 7.70 14.07 15.01
CA ASN A 61 9.14 14.18 14.71
C ASN A 61 9.57 13.40 13.47
N SER A 62 8.70 12.57 12.89
CA SER A 62 9.03 11.77 11.71
C SER A 62 8.69 12.49 10.42
N ARG A 63 9.43 12.17 9.35
CA ARG A 63 9.05 12.61 8.00
C ARG A 63 7.75 11.92 7.59
N THR A 64 6.84 12.66 6.97
CA THR A 64 5.63 12.08 6.37
C THR A 64 6.02 11.13 5.24
N ARG A 65 5.30 10.01 5.17
CA ARG A 65 5.51 8.95 4.18
C ARG A 65 4.27 8.77 3.34
N GLU A 66 4.48 8.55 2.06
CA GLU A 66 3.43 8.23 1.11
C GLU A 66 3.53 6.77 0.71
N ILE A 67 2.38 6.13 0.54
CA ILE A 67 2.35 4.78 -0.01
C ILE A 67 2.68 4.93 -1.50
N PRO A 68 3.75 4.32 -2.02
CA PRO A 68 4.01 4.35 -3.46
C PRO A 68 2.96 3.53 -4.21
N SER A 69 2.67 3.91 -5.45
CA SER A 69 1.87 3.09 -6.35
C SER A 69 2.62 1.79 -6.67
N LEU A 70 1.92 0.67 -6.68
CA LEU A 70 2.54 -0.62 -6.99
C LEU A 70 2.73 -0.75 -8.49
N SER A 71 3.99 -0.85 -8.93
CA SER A 71 4.28 -1.31 -10.29
C SER A 71 4.25 -2.83 -10.37
N TYR A 72 3.79 -3.36 -11.51
CA TYR A 72 3.72 -4.81 -11.74
C TYR A 72 5.12 -5.46 -11.76
N THR A 73 6.16 -4.70 -12.09
CA THR A 73 7.51 -5.20 -12.38
C THR A 73 8.57 -4.85 -11.34
N ARG A 74 8.28 -4.10 -10.27
CA ARG A 74 9.29 -3.78 -9.24
C ARG A 74 8.82 -4.26 -7.86
N TRP A 75 9.38 -5.38 -7.44
CA TRP A 75 9.21 -5.95 -6.10
C TRP A 75 9.56 -4.93 -5.00
N ILE A 76 10.57 -4.09 -5.24
CA ILE A 76 10.98 -3.04 -4.29
C ILE A 76 9.81 -2.12 -3.94
N CYS A 77 8.99 -1.68 -4.91
CA CYS A 77 7.83 -0.83 -4.62
C CYS A 77 6.79 -1.53 -3.73
N ARG A 78 6.68 -2.86 -3.81
CA ARG A 78 5.78 -3.65 -2.95
C ARG A 78 6.29 -3.71 -1.52
N GLN A 79 7.60 -3.92 -1.36
CA GLN A 79 8.25 -3.90 -0.06
C GLN A 79 8.15 -2.50 0.58
N GLU A 80 8.46 -1.43 -0.16
CA GLU A 80 8.32 -0.05 0.29
C GLU A 80 6.88 0.29 0.68
N ALA A 81 5.88 -0.07 -0.14
CA ALA A 81 4.47 0.14 0.18
C ALA A 81 4.04 -0.58 1.45
N THR A 82 4.48 -1.82 1.63
CA THR A 82 4.19 -2.60 2.84
C THR A 82 4.81 -1.95 4.07
N GLU A 83 6.07 -1.53 3.97
CA GLU A 83 6.79 -0.87 5.05
C GLU A 83 6.13 0.45 5.45
N VAL A 84 5.77 1.29 4.47
CA VAL A 84 5.07 2.55 4.73
C VAL A 84 3.75 2.29 5.44
N VAL A 85 2.92 1.36 4.94
CA VAL A 85 1.62 1.05 5.56
C VAL A 85 1.77 0.58 6.99
N LEU A 86 2.68 -0.35 7.28
CA LEU A 86 2.92 -0.81 8.65
C LEU A 86 3.36 0.33 9.55
N CYS A 87 4.23 1.19 9.04
CA CYS A 87 4.76 2.30 9.79
C CYS A 87 3.78 3.46 10.01
N THR A 88 2.81 3.66 9.12
CA THR A 88 1.83 4.76 9.21
C THR A 88 0.42 4.25 9.50
N LEU A 89 0.28 2.99 9.90
CA LEU A 89 -1.01 2.32 10.11
C LEU A 89 -1.99 3.14 10.98
N PRO A 90 -1.60 3.73 12.13
CA PRO A 90 -2.52 4.53 12.93
C PRO A 90 -3.04 5.78 12.21
N ALA A 91 -2.18 6.42 11.40
CA ALA A 91 -2.56 7.57 10.59
C ALA A 91 -3.47 7.17 9.43
N ILE A 92 -3.24 6.00 8.82
CA ILE A 92 -4.09 5.44 7.77
C ILE A 92 -5.50 5.18 8.33
N THR A 93 -5.60 4.46 9.45
CA THR A 93 -6.90 4.14 10.05
C THR A 93 -7.65 5.39 10.46
N SER A 94 -6.97 6.35 11.11
CA SER A 94 -7.60 7.63 11.51
C SER A 94 -8.09 8.43 10.31
N ALA A 95 -7.29 8.52 9.24
CA ALA A 95 -7.69 9.25 8.05
C ALA A 95 -8.89 8.59 7.36
N ILE A 96 -8.91 7.26 7.21
CA ILE A 96 -10.03 6.57 6.55
C ILE A 96 -11.30 6.64 7.40
N ASP A 97 -11.19 6.54 8.72
CA ASP A 97 -12.33 6.61 9.65
C ASP A 97 -13.05 7.97 9.58
N GLU A 98 -12.30 9.08 9.46
CA GLU A 98 -12.88 10.41 9.24
C GLU A 98 -13.82 10.47 8.02
N PHE A 99 -13.49 9.72 6.95
CA PHE A 99 -14.32 9.67 5.73
C PHE A 99 -15.38 8.56 5.77
N ALA A 100 -15.34 7.66 6.74
CA ALA A 100 -16.28 6.53 6.82
C ALA A 100 -17.71 6.98 7.16
N GLU A 101 -17.88 8.17 7.74
CA GLU A 101 -19.19 8.77 8.04
C GLU A 101 -19.82 9.48 6.83
N GLU A 102 -19.04 9.75 5.77
CA GLU A 102 -19.56 10.43 4.58
C GLU A 102 -20.63 9.59 3.85
N VAL A 103 -21.67 10.26 3.37
CA VAL A 103 -22.69 9.66 2.50
C VAL A 103 -22.18 9.69 1.05
N GLY A 104 -22.17 8.53 0.40
CA GLY A 104 -21.79 8.38 -1.01
C GLY A 104 -20.64 7.39 -1.22
N ASN A 105 -20.09 7.39 -2.44
CA ASN A 105 -19.07 6.42 -2.85
C ASN A 105 -17.80 6.50 -2.01
N ARG A 106 -17.39 7.71 -1.56
CA ARG A 106 -16.19 7.88 -0.75
C ARG A 106 -16.33 7.20 0.62
N GLY A 107 -17.43 7.44 1.33
CA GLY A 107 -17.66 6.80 2.62
C GLY A 107 -17.91 5.29 2.50
N ASN A 108 -18.56 4.82 1.44
CA ASN A 108 -18.64 3.38 1.14
C ASN A 108 -17.25 2.77 0.98
N ASN A 109 -16.38 3.39 0.17
CA ASN A 109 -15.01 2.92 -0.04
C ASN A 109 -14.19 2.95 1.25
N ALA A 110 -14.35 3.99 2.07
CA ALA A 110 -13.69 4.10 3.38
C ALA A 110 -14.09 2.95 4.32
N ARG A 111 -15.38 2.66 4.46
CA ARG A 111 -15.89 1.55 5.29
C ARG A 111 -15.35 0.19 4.83
N ILE A 112 -15.35 -0.05 3.52
CA ILE A 112 -14.81 -1.29 2.93
C ILE A 112 -13.31 -1.40 3.24
N LEU A 113 -12.55 -0.33 3.02
CA LEU A 113 -11.11 -0.31 3.28
C LEU A 113 -10.79 -0.53 4.77
N LEU A 114 -11.51 0.09 5.69
CA LEU A 114 -11.33 -0.12 7.13
C LEU A 114 -11.58 -1.59 7.53
N SER A 115 -12.64 -2.20 7.01
CA SER A 115 -12.92 -3.62 7.22
C SER A 115 -11.78 -4.51 6.72
N GLN A 116 -11.29 -4.24 5.51
CA GLN A 116 -10.16 -4.98 4.93
C GLN A 116 -8.88 -4.83 5.76
N ILE A 117 -8.52 -3.60 6.15
CA ILE A 117 -7.33 -3.33 6.98
C ILE A 117 -7.44 -4.04 8.33
N THR A 118 -8.62 -4.03 8.96
CA THR A 118 -8.85 -4.72 10.24
C THR A 118 -8.67 -6.24 10.10
N SER A 119 -9.18 -6.81 9.01
CA SER A 119 -9.04 -8.24 8.71
C SER A 119 -7.60 -8.64 8.35
N CYS A 120 -6.84 -7.75 7.69
CA CYS A 120 -5.47 -8.03 7.26
C CYS A 120 -4.41 -7.77 8.35
N PHE A 121 -4.61 -6.79 9.23
CA PHE A 121 -3.55 -6.33 10.14
C PHE A 121 -3.91 -6.40 11.62
N VAL A 122 -5.19 -6.36 12.02
CA VAL A 122 -5.56 -6.26 13.45
C VAL A 122 -5.89 -7.63 14.04
N THR A 123 -6.58 -8.50 13.30
CA THR A 123 -7.02 -9.82 13.79
C THR A 123 -5.97 -10.94 13.70
N GLN A 124 -4.75 -10.63 13.25
CA GLN A 124 -3.65 -11.61 13.15
C GLN A 124 -2.56 -11.47 14.21
N TRP A 125 -2.65 -10.46 15.08
CA TRP A 125 -1.67 -10.21 16.15
C TRP A 125 -2.29 -10.22 17.56
N LEU A 126 -3.51 -10.77 17.68
CA LEU A 126 -4.17 -11.18 18.92
C LEU A 126 -4.53 -12.66 18.81
#